data_AF-A0A2S4DU60-F1
#
_entry.id   AF-A0A2S4DU60-F1
#
_cell.length_a   1.000
_cell.length_b   1.000
_cell.length_c   1.000
_cell.angle_alpha   90.00
_cell.angle_beta   90.00
_cell.angle_gamma   90.00
#
_symmetry.space_group_name_H-M   'P 1'
#
loop_
_entity.id
_entity.type
_entity.pdbx_description
1 polymer ?
#
loop_
_entity_poly.entity_id
_entity_poly.type
_entity_poly.pdbx_seq_one_letter_code
_entity_poly.pdbx_strand_id
1 'polypeptide(L)' 'MSRAGTPYDNAPMERYYNTLKAEEVYQHRYDTIEELDQAINDFAYVWYNQIRPHSYNNHLTPLEKRLK' A
#
# COMPACT_ATOMS: atom_id res chain seq x y z
N MET A 1 12.08 -8.22 6.38
CA MET A 1 12.03 -9.36 5.43
C MET A 1 11.76 -10.63 6.22
N SER A 2 10.93 -11.53 5.68
CA SER A 2 10.62 -12.80 6.34
C SER A 2 11.82 -13.76 6.32
N ARG A 3 11.76 -14.84 7.10
CA ARG A 3 12.80 -15.87 7.09
C ARG A 3 12.87 -16.52 5.70
N ALA A 4 14.07 -16.88 5.27
CA ALA A 4 14.24 -17.66 4.05
C ALA A 4 13.36 -18.93 4.11
N GLY A 5 12.54 -19.14 3.07
CA GLY A 5 11.58 -20.23 3.01
C GLY A 5 10.17 -19.92 3.51
N THR A 6 9.85 -18.68 3.95
CA THR A 6 8.48 -18.28 4.34
C THR A 6 7.91 -17.18 3.42
N PRO A 7 7.43 -17.54 2.22
CA PRO A 7 6.89 -16.56 1.25
C PRO A 7 5.59 -15.90 1.72
N TYR A 8 4.77 -16.60 2.50
CA TYR A 8 3.49 -16.08 2.99
C TYR A 8 3.63 -14.85 3.89
N ASP A 9 4.72 -14.78 4.67
CA ASP A 9 4.99 -13.63 5.53
C ASP A 9 5.31 -12.36 4.71
N ASN A 10 5.87 -12.53 3.50
CA ASN A 10 6.20 -11.42 2.60
C ASN A 10 5.03 -11.02 1.69
N ALA A 11 4.08 -11.93 1.45
CA ALA A 11 2.96 -11.73 0.53
C ALA A 11 2.15 -10.43 0.77
N PRO A 12 1.89 -9.98 2.01
CA PRO A 12 1.22 -8.70 2.25
C PRO A 12 2.02 -7.49 1.75
N MET A 13 3.34 -7.51 1.98
CA MET A 13 4.23 -6.44 1.53
C MET A 13 4.42 -6.46 0.02
N GLU A 14 4.53 -7.64 -0.60
CA GLU A 14 4.59 -7.76 -2.07
C GLU A 14 3.34 -7.19 -2.72
N ARG A 15 2.15 -7.52 -2.18
CA ARG A 15 0.89 -6.96 -2.65
C ARG A 15 0.85 -5.45 -2.50
N TYR A 16 1.28 -4.92 -1.35
CA TYR A 16 1.35 -3.47 -1.11
C TYR A 16 2.22 -2.78 -2.17
N TYR A 17 3.47 -3.25 -2.38
CA TYR A 17 4.38 -2.62 -3.34
C TYR A 17 3.91 -2.74 -4.78
N ASN A 18 3.29 -3.85 -5.17
CA ASN A 18 2.70 -3.98 -6.49
C ASN A 18 1.57 -2.97 -6.71
N THR A 19 0.76 -2.72 -5.67
CA THR A 19 -0.34 -1.74 -5.71
C THR A 19 0.21 -0.32 -5.80
N LEU A 20 1.17 0.04 -4.93
CA LEU A 20 1.83 1.35 -4.95
C LEU A 20 2.44 1.64 -6.32
N LYS A 21 3.12 0.66 -6.92
CA LYS A 21 3.71 0.86 -8.25
C LYS A 21 2.66 1.05 -9.34
N ALA A 22 1.65 0.18 -9.37
CA ALA A 22 0.64 0.18 -10.43
C ALA A 22 -0.29 1.40 -10.38
N GLU A 23 -0.72 1.78 -9.18
CA GLU A 23 -1.72 2.83 -8.96
C GLU A 23 -1.07 4.22 -8.78
N GLU A 24 0.13 4.32 -8.20
CA GLU A 24 0.79 5.61 -7.93
C GLU A 24 2.01 5.82 -8.85
N VAL A 25 3.08 5.03 -8.68
CA VAL A 25 4.39 5.34 -9.29
C VAL A 25 4.36 5.29 -10.82
N TYR A 26 3.58 4.38 -11.42
CA TYR A 26 3.51 4.25 -12.87
C TYR A 26 2.51 5.22 -13.52
N GLN A 27 1.57 5.77 -12.75
CA GLN A 27 0.57 6.72 -13.26
C GLN A 27 1.04 8.17 -13.16
N HIS A 28 2.02 8.44 -12.31
CA HIS A 28 2.47 9.79 -12.00
C HIS A 28 3.94 10.02 -12.38
N ARG A 29 4.26 11.27 -12.69
CA ARG A 29 5.62 11.75 -12.90
C ARG A 29 5.84 12.90 -11.93
N TYR A 30 6.94 12.84 -11.19
CA TYR A 30 7.31 13.82 -10.18
C TYR A 30 8.55 14.57 -10.65
N ASP A 31 8.55 15.89 -10.45
CA ASP A 31 9.66 16.75 -10.88
C ASP A 31 10.68 16.90 -9.74
N THR A 32 10.26 16.73 -8.50
CA THR A 32 11.09 16.81 -7.29
C THR A 32 10.99 15.57 -6.41
N ILE A 33 11.99 15.37 -5.55
CA ILE A 33 12.00 14.26 -4.58
C ILE A 33 10.96 14.51 -3.49
N GLU A 34 10.76 15.77 -3.11
CA GLU A 34 9.81 16.21 -2.10
C GLU A 34 8.37 15.89 -2.52
N GLU A 35 8.01 16.11 -3.79
CA GLU A 35 6.71 15.72 -4.33
C GLU A 35 6.51 14.20 -4.32
N LEU A 36 7.53 13.45 -4.72
CA LEU A 36 7.48 11.99 -4.68
C LEU A 36 7.30 11.47 -3.25
N ASP A 37 8.03 12.03 -2.28
CA ASP A 37 7.93 11.62 -0.87
C ASP A 37 6.54 11.93 -0.31
N GLN A 38 6.01 13.13 -0.59
CA GLN A 38 4.65 13.49 -0.19
C GLN A 38 3.61 12.53 -0.79
N ALA A 39 3.71 12.24 -2.09
CA ALA A 39 2.78 11.33 -2.76
C ALA A 39 2.85 9.89 -2.20
N ILE A 40 4.06 9.38 -1.92
CA ILE A 40 4.23 8.07 -1.28
C ILE A 40 3.62 8.06 0.13
N ASN A 41 3.82 9.13 0.92
CA ASN A 41 3.25 9.24 2.26
C ASN A 41 1.72 9.29 2.20
N ASP A 42 1.15 10.10 1.31
CA ASP A 42 -0.31 10.20 1.14
C ASP A 42 -0.91 8.88 0.65
N PHE A 43 -0.24 8.20 -0.30
CA PHE A 43 -0.64 6.87 -0.73
C PHE A 43 -0.65 5.88 0.43
N ALA A 44 0.41 5.85 1.24
CA ALA A 44 0.56 4.89 2.33
C ALA A 44 -0.43 5.15 3.47
N TYR A 45 -0.48 6.37 3.99
CA TYR A 45 -1.20 6.69 5.22
C TYR A 45 -2.67 6.99 5.00
N VAL A 46 -3.02 7.56 3.85
CA VAL A 46 -4.38 7.99 3.56
C VAL A 46 -5.04 7.01 2.59
N TRP A 47 -4.55 6.93 1.35
CA TRP A 47 -5.22 6.14 0.32
C TRP A 47 -5.28 4.65 0.68
N TYR A 48 -4.14 4.00 0.90
CA TYR A 48 -4.08 2.56 1.13
C TYR A 48 -4.72 2.16 2.47
N ASN A 49 -4.42 2.88 3.55
CA ASN A 49 -4.86 2.49 4.89
C ASN A 49 -6.28 2.92 5.26
N GLN A 50 -6.75 4.07 4.77
CA GLN A 50 -8.01 4.66 5.21
C GLN A 50 -9.11 4.64 4.15
N ILE A 51 -8.75 4.66 2.86
CA ILE A 51 -9.72 4.82 1.77
C ILE A 51 -9.90 3.52 0.98
N ARG A 52 -8.83 2.77 0.71
CA ARG A 52 -8.85 1.61 -0.18
C ARG A 52 -9.51 0.40 0.48
N PRO A 53 -10.62 -0.13 -0.07
CA PRO A 53 -11.22 -1.37 0.43
C PRO A 53 -10.44 -2.59 -0.10
N HIS A 54 -10.30 -3.62 0.74
CA HIS A 54 -9.62 -4.86 0.37
C HIS A 54 -10.59 -6.04 0.37
N SER A 55 -10.64 -6.81 -0.71
CA SER A 55 -11.47 -8.02 -0.80
C SER A 55 -11.18 -9.02 0.33
N TYR A 56 -9.90 -9.16 0.71
CA TYR A 56 -9.48 -9.99 1.84
C TYR A 56 -10.06 -9.51 3.20
N ASN A 57 -10.32 -8.22 3.34
CA ASN A 57 -10.86 -7.62 4.56
C ASN A 57 -12.40 -7.51 4.53
N ASN A 58 -13.10 -8.33 3.74
CA ASN A 58 -14.54 -8.19 3.48
C ASN A 58 -14.91 -6.80 2.93
N HIS A 59 -14.09 -6.28 2.01
CA HIS A 59 -14.24 -4.94 1.42
C HIS A 59 -14.13 -3.78 2.42
N LEU A 60 -13.56 -4.02 3.60
CA LEU A 60 -13.19 -2.97 4.55
C LEU A 60 -11.78 -2.46 4.25
N THR A 61 -11.53 -1.22 4.67
CA THR A 61 -10.20 -0.62 4.63
C THR A 61 -9.31 -1.26 5.72
N PRO A 62 -7.98 -1.18 5.59
CA PRO A 62 -7.08 -1.69 6.63
C PRO A 62 -7.33 -1.06 8.01
N LEU A 63 -7.70 0.22 8.06
CA LEU A 63 -8.06 0.89 9.31
C LEU A 63 -9.39 0.34 9.87
N GLU A 64 -10.44 0.28 9.06
CA GLU A 64 -11.74 -0.25 9.49
C GLU A 64 -11.64 -1.69 10.01
N LYS A 65 -10.82 -2.51 9.36
CA LYS A 65 -10.59 -3.91 9.78
C LYS A 65 -9.88 -4.01 11.13
N ARG A 66 -9.07 -3.03 11.50
CA ARG A 66 -8.37 -2.98 12.81
C ARG A 66 -9.25 -2.45 13.94
N LEU A 67 -10.23 -1.61 13.61
CA LEU A 67 -11.15 -1.02 14.58
C LEU A 67 -12.34 -1.94 14.92
N LYS A 68 -12.54 -3.02 14.17
CA LYS A 68 -13.52 -4.08 14.43
C LYS A 68 -12.88 -5.27 15.11
#